data_AF-A0A7X8SJ68-F1
#
_entry.id   AF-A0A7X8SJ68-F1
#
_cell.length_a   1.000
_cell.length_b   1.000
_cell.length_c   1.000
_cell.angle_alpha   90.00
_cell.angle_beta   90.00
_cell.angle_gamma   90.00
#
_symmetry.space_group_name_H-M   'P 1'
#
loop_
_entity.id
_entity.type
_entity.pdbx_description
1 polymer ?
#
loop_
_entity_poly.entity_id
_entity_poly.type
_entity_poly.pdbx_seq_one_letter_code
_entity_poly.pdbx_strand_id
1 'polypeptide(L)'
;MKKLLFLICFISSFNAWSQNKTVETEAKYFTNWMDKIIHLSVDQKNEMIALRTNYILEKNALKKSKVATTFDRQQLDRDYWKKRDRILTRDQSILLATHLVTSREVEELNHIVALHKDQKQSFYDTYKIVNYTLMKDKKDYGRYSDKYIKTDQSAIARKKEIINDLLIAEQKETYDTYFEDLKKRKNNATFHATEEEDVEIDGYNILEPIGF
;
A
#
# COMPACT_ATOMS: atom_id res chain seq x y z
N MET A 1 -24.49 -22.46 -41.74
CA MET A 1 -23.20 -22.07 -41.12
C MET A 1 -23.10 -20.58 -40.75
N LYS A 2 -23.60 -19.61 -41.54
CA LYS A 2 -23.51 -18.16 -41.20
C LYS A 2 -24.26 -17.72 -39.92
N LYS A 3 -25.36 -18.39 -39.55
CA LYS A 3 -26.17 -18.04 -38.36
C LYS A 3 -25.53 -18.48 -37.02
N LEU A 4 -24.66 -19.49 -37.02
CA LEU A 4 -24.01 -20.00 -35.80
C LEU A 4 -22.81 -19.13 -35.38
N LEU A 5 -22.09 -18.56 -36.35
CA LEU A 5 -21.00 -17.59 -36.13
C LEU A 5 -21.49 -16.28 -35.51
N PHE A 6 -22.67 -15.79 -35.92
CA PHE A 6 -23.26 -14.57 -35.33
C PHE A 6 -23.63 -14.73 -33.85
N LEU A 7 -24.12 -15.91 -33.45
CA LEU A 7 -24.50 -16.19 -32.05
C LEU A 7 -23.26 -16.27 -31.13
N ILE A 8 -22.17 -16.86 -31.61
CA ILE A 8 -20.90 -16.96 -30.86
C ILE A 8 -20.22 -15.60 -30.72
N CYS A 9 -20.26 -14.74 -31.75
CA CYS A 9 -19.77 -13.37 -31.66
C CYS A 9 -20.59 -12.51 -30.68
N PHE A 10 -21.91 -12.69 -30.62
CA PHE A 10 -22.77 -11.94 -29.70
C PHE A 10 -22.53 -12.33 -28.23
N ILE A 11 -22.38 -13.63 -27.93
CA ILE A 11 -22.17 -14.12 -26.56
C ILE A 11 -20.76 -13.76 -26.05
N SER A 12 -19.75 -13.74 -26.93
CA SER A 12 -18.40 -13.30 -26.57
C SER A 12 -18.30 -11.79 -26.33
N SER A 13 -19.05 -10.95 -27.06
CA SER A 13 -19.11 -9.51 -26.79
C SER A 13 -19.85 -9.16 -25.50
N PHE A 14 -20.91 -9.88 -25.14
CA PHE A 14 -21.65 -9.64 -23.89
C PHE A 14 -20.81 -9.95 -22.64
N ASN A 15 -20.01 -11.02 -22.68
CA ASN A 15 -19.13 -11.40 -21.56
C ASN A 15 -17.94 -10.44 -21.40
N ALA A 16 -17.40 -9.89 -22.49
CA ALA A 16 -16.37 -8.85 -22.43
C ALA A 16 -16.93 -7.53 -21.87
N TRP A 17 -18.16 -7.17 -22.24
CA TRP A 17 -18.79 -5.92 -21.80
C TRP A 17 -19.22 -5.95 -20.33
N SER A 18 -19.74 -7.08 -19.84
CA SER A 18 -20.08 -7.27 -18.43
C SER A 18 -18.85 -7.27 -17.52
N GLN A 19 -17.74 -7.91 -17.94
CA GLN A 19 -16.46 -7.84 -17.24
C GLN A 19 -15.92 -6.41 -17.19
N ASN A 20 -15.95 -5.68 -18.31
CA ASN A 20 -15.50 -4.29 -18.35
C ASN A 20 -16.31 -3.40 -17.39
N LYS A 21 -17.63 -3.59 -17.30
CA LYS A 21 -18.49 -2.80 -16.39
C LYS A 21 -18.18 -3.06 -14.90
N THR A 22 -17.91 -4.30 -14.52
CA THR A 22 -17.49 -4.64 -13.14
C THR A 22 -16.12 -4.04 -12.81
N VAL A 23 -15.16 -4.14 -13.73
CA VAL A 23 -13.81 -3.58 -13.55
C VAL A 23 -13.84 -2.06 -13.44
N GLU A 24 -14.61 -1.38 -14.29
CA GLU A 24 -14.75 0.08 -14.24
C GLU A 24 -15.39 0.53 -12.91
N THR A 25 -16.32 -0.28 -12.37
CA THR A 25 -16.94 -0.02 -11.07
C THR A 25 -15.91 -0.13 -9.94
N GLU A 26 -15.09 -1.18 -9.93
CA GLU A 26 -13.96 -1.33 -8.99
C GLU A 26 -12.98 -0.15 -9.09
N ALA A 27 -12.64 0.26 -10.31
CA ALA A 27 -11.76 1.41 -10.56
C ALA A 27 -12.34 2.72 -10.02
N LYS A 28 -13.67 2.93 -10.15
CA LYS A 28 -14.37 4.08 -9.56
C LYS A 28 -14.36 4.05 -8.04
N TYR A 29 -14.58 2.90 -7.42
CA TYR A 29 -14.51 2.77 -5.96
C TYR A 29 -13.11 3.10 -5.43
N PHE A 30 -12.07 2.55 -6.05
CA PHE A 30 -10.69 2.85 -5.69
C PHE A 30 -10.35 4.34 -5.85
N THR A 31 -10.78 4.95 -6.97
CA THR A 31 -10.57 6.38 -7.22
C THR A 31 -11.30 7.26 -6.21
N ASN A 32 -12.55 6.93 -5.87
CA ASN A 32 -13.32 7.64 -4.85
C ASN A 32 -12.72 7.49 -3.45
N TRP A 33 -12.12 6.34 -3.13
CA TRP A 33 -11.38 6.17 -1.89
C TRP A 33 -10.15 7.10 -1.84
N MET A 34 -9.34 7.17 -2.90
CA MET A 34 -8.22 8.11 -2.97
C MET A 34 -8.66 9.57 -2.89
N ASP A 35 -9.77 9.92 -3.57
CA ASP A 35 -10.32 11.27 -3.58
C ASP A 35 -10.66 11.78 -2.16
N LYS A 36 -11.14 10.89 -1.28
CA LYS A 36 -11.39 11.21 0.13
C LYS A 36 -10.12 11.56 0.93
N ILE A 37 -8.95 11.21 0.42
CA ILE A 37 -7.66 11.42 1.09
C ILE A 37 -6.96 12.66 0.52
N ILE A 38 -6.93 12.80 -0.80
CA ILE A 38 -6.06 13.78 -1.50
C ILE A 38 -6.81 14.76 -2.40
N HIS A 39 -8.15 14.69 -2.48
CA HIS A 39 -9.01 15.54 -3.29
C HIS A 39 -8.52 15.68 -4.75
N LEU A 40 -8.98 14.79 -5.60
CA LEU A 40 -8.65 14.75 -7.02
C LEU A 40 -9.51 15.74 -7.81
N SER A 41 -8.90 16.41 -8.79
CA SER A 41 -9.65 17.17 -9.80
C SER A 41 -10.48 16.23 -10.68
N VAL A 42 -11.43 16.79 -11.45
CA VAL A 42 -12.25 16.00 -12.39
C VAL A 42 -11.36 15.27 -13.41
N ASP A 43 -10.36 15.94 -13.96
CA ASP A 43 -9.43 15.34 -14.94
C ASP A 43 -8.60 14.21 -14.29
N GLN A 44 -8.07 14.46 -13.09
CA GLN A 44 -7.33 13.44 -12.35
C GLN A 44 -8.20 12.21 -12.03
N LYS A 45 -9.48 12.41 -11.69
CA LYS A 45 -10.42 11.30 -11.46
C LYS A 45 -10.59 10.45 -12.72
N ASN A 46 -10.80 11.09 -13.87
CA ASN A 46 -10.98 10.39 -15.14
C ASN A 46 -9.73 9.60 -15.53
N GLU A 47 -8.54 10.22 -15.44
CA GLU A 47 -7.26 9.56 -15.71
C GLU A 47 -7.00 8.39 -14.77
N MET A 48 -7.32 8.56 -13.48
CA MET A 48 -7.13 7.53 -12.47
C MET A 48 -8.05 6.31 -12.68
N ILE A 49 -9.32 6.54 -13.03
CA ILE A 49 -10.28 5.47 -13.36
C ILE A 49 -9.79 4.69 -14.58
N ALA A 50 -9.31 5.39 -15.62
CA ALA A 50 -8.76 4.75 -16.82
C ALA A 50 -7.51 3.92 -16.49
N LEU A 51 -6.57 4.49 -15.72
CA LEU A 51 -5.36 3.80 -15.29
C LEU A 51 -5.67 2.55 -14.46
N ARG A 52 -6.57 2.64 -13.48
CA ARG A 52 -6.95 1.52 -12.61
C ARG A 52 -7.72 0.45 -13.38
N THR A 53 -8.59 0.83 -14.31
CA THR A 53 -9.30 -0.10 -15.21
C THR A 53 -8.30 -0.96 -15.99
N ASN A 54 -7.32 -0.32 -16.64
CA ASN A 54 -6.29 -1.04 -17.40
C ASN A 54 -5.46 -1.96 -16.51
N TYR A 55 -5.03 -1.48 -15.33
CA TYR A 55 -4.30 -2.29 -14.36
C TYR A 55 -5.08 -3.54 -13.93
N ILE A 56 -6.38 -3.42 -13.61
CA ILE A 56 -7.20 -4.56 -13.18
C ILE A 56 -7.36 -5.57 -14.33
N LEU A 57 -7.58 -5.10 -15.56
CA LEU A 57 -7.67 -5.98 -16.74
C LEU A 57 -6.36 -6.77 -16.93
N GLU A 58 -5.22 -6.09 -16.88
CA GLU A 58 -3.89 -6.71 -17.00
C GLU A 58 -3.62 -7.67 -15.83
N LYS A 59 -3.94 -7.28 -14.59
CA LYS A 59 -3.80 -8.11 -13.39
C LYS A 59 -4.62 -9.39 -13.51
N ASN A 60 -5.86 -9.29 -13.98
CA ASN A 60 -6.74 -10.43 -14.19
C ASN A 60 -6.26 -11.35 -15.33
N ALA A 61 -5.66 -10.78 -16.38
CA ALA A 61 -5.02 -11.57 -17.44
C ALA A 61 -3.80 -12.33 -16.92
N LEU A 62 -2.92 -11.68 -16.15
CA LEU A 62 -1.75 -12.33 -15.54
C LEU A 62 -2.12 -13.42 -14.53
N LYS A 63 -3.20 -13.23 -13.76
CA LYS A 63 -3.71 -14.27 -12.83
C LYS A 63 -4.18 -15.53 -13.57
N LYS A 64 -4.76 -15.38 -14.76
CA LYS A 64 -5.25 -16.51 -15.60
C LYS A 64 -4.14 -17.16 -16.42
N SER A 65 -3.00 -16.48 -16.61
CA SER A 65 -1.87 -16.97 -17.39
C SER A 65 -1.13 -18.07 -16.64
N LYS A 66 -0.90 -19.21 -17.32
CA LYS A 66 -0.09 -20.33 -16.81
C LYS A 66 1.41 -20.08 -16.88
N VAL A 67 1.83 -19.05 -17.63
CA VAL A 67 3.26 -18.74 -17.89
C VAL A 67 3.72 -17.45 -17.22
N ALA A 68 2.80 -16.65 -16.66
CA ALA A 68 3.14 -15.41 -15.98
C ALA A 68 3.93 -15.70 -14.70
N THR A 69 5.09 -15.07 -14.56
CA THR A 69 5.98 -15.21 -13.42
C THR A 69 5.60 -14.29 -12.27
N THR A 70 6.18 -14.52 -11.09
CA THR A 70 6.11 -13.58 -9.96
C THR A 70 6.69 -12.22 -10.35
N PHE A 71 7.76 -12.19 -11.15
CA PHE A 71 8.38 -10.96 -11.62
C PHE A 71 7.43 -10.12 -12.48
N ASP A 72 6.68 -10.74 -13.40
CA ASP A 72 5.73 -10.03 -14.27
C ASP A 72 4.64 -9.33 -13.46
N ARG A 73 4.15 -10.01 -12.40
CA ARG A 73 3.12 -9.47 -11.50
C ARG A 73 3.65 -8.29 -10.70
N GLN A 74 4.86 -8.42 -10.14
CA GLN A 74 5.51 -7.33 -9.42
C GLN A 74 5.81 -6.14 -10.35
N GLN A 75 6.19 -6.39 -11.60
CA GLN A 75 6.45 -5.34 -12.58
C GLN A 75 5.18 -4.57 -12.92
N LEU A 76 4.04 -5.25 -13.13
CA LEU A 76 2.75 -4.61 -13.33
C LEU A 76 2.38 -3.69 -12.16
N ASP A 77 2.54 -4.17 -10.92
CA ASP A 77 2.26 -3.36 -9.73
C ASP A 77 3.16 -2.12 -9.66
N ARG A 78 4.47 -2.29 -9.88
CA ARG A 78 5.43 -1.16 -9.91
C ARG A 78 5.05 -0.12 -10.97
N ASP A 79 4.70 -0.56 -12.17
CA ASP A 79 4.37 0.34 -13.28
C ASP A 79 3.05 1.07 -13.04
N TYR A 80 2.07 0.40 -12.46
CA TYR A 80 0.82 1.04 -12.05
C TYR A 80 1.07 2.18 -11.05
N TRP A 81 1.83 1.92 -9.98
CA TRP A 81 2.12 2.96 -8.98
C TRP A 81 2.94 4.11 -9.55
N LYS A 82 3.93 3.83 -10.41
CA LYS A 82 4.70 4.86 -11.11
C LYS A 82 3.82 5.73 -12.02
N LYS A 83 2.88 5.14 -12.75
CA LYS A 83 1.94 5.88 -13.61
C LYS A 83 0.96 6.70 -12.77
N ARG A 84 0.45 6.16 -11.66
CA ARG A 84 -0.43 6.88 -10.72
C ARG A 84 0.23 8.15 -10.22
N ASP A 85 1.48 8.07 -9.80
CA ASP A 85 2.23 9.20 -9.25
C ASP A 85 2.49 10.32 -10.29
N ARG A 86 2.30 10.07 -11.58
CA ARG A 86 2.36 11.09 -12.64
C ARG A 86 1.05 11.86 -12.80
N ILE A 87 -0.09 11.29 -12.39
CA ILE A 87 -1.41 11.94 -12.40
C ILE A 87 -1.53 12.90 -11.21
N LEU A 88 -0.90 12.54 -10.09
CA LEU A 88 -0.97 13.29 -8.84
C LEU A 88 -0.01 14.48 -8.84
N THR A 89 -0.40 15.55 -8.16
CA THR A 89 0.55 16.60 -7.78
C THR A 89 1.53 16.05 -6.73
N ARG A 90 2.68 16.72 -6.57
CA ARG A 90 3.68 16.35 -5.57
C ARG A 90 3.07 16.23 -4.16
N ASP A 91 2.26 17.19 -3.77
CA ASP A 91 1.66 17.22 -2.43
C ASP A 91 0.59 16.13 -2.26
N GLN A 92 -0.21 15.87 -3.30
CA GLN A 92 -1.15 14.74 -3.30
C GLN A 92 -0.41 13.39 -3.15
N SER A 93 0.72 13.19 -3.82
CA SER A 93 1.52 11.97 -3.63
C SER A 93 2.04 11.82 -2.20
N ILE A 94 2.51 12.91 -1.58
CA ILE A 94 3.00 12.89 -0.19
C ILE A 94 1.86 12.57 0.78
N LEU A 95 0.70 13.22 0.61
CA LEU A 95 -0.48 12.99 1.46
C LEU A 95 -0.99 11.55 1.35
N LEU A 96 -1.06 10.99 0.15
CA LEU A 96 -1.48 9.60 -0.06
C LEU A 96 -0.49 8.63 0.58
N ALA A 97 0.81 8.81 0.35
CA ALA A 97 1.85 7.98 0.96
C ALA A 97 1.80 8.05 2.49
N THR A 98 1.59 9.25 3.04
CA THR A 98 1.45 9.47 4.48
C THR A 98 0.27 8.69 5.04
N HIS A 99 -0.92 8.83 4.44
CA HIS A 99 -2.11 8.11 4.85
C HIS A 99 -1.88 6.60 4.84
N LEU A 100 -1.33 6.08 3.74
CA LEU A 100 -1.10 4.65 3.56
C LEU A 100 -0.12 4.07 4.59
N VAL A 101 1.02 4.74 4.82
CA VAL A 101 2.01 4.30 5.82
C VAL A 101 1.41 4.36 7.22
N THR A 102 0.75 5.46 7.58
CA THR A 102 0.10 5.60 8.89
C THR A 102 -0.95 4.53 9.13
N SER A 103 -1.87 4.31 8.18
CA SER A 103 -2.93 3.30 8.32
C SER A 103 -2.34 1.90 8.53
N ARG A 104 -1.30 1.54 7.78
CA ARG A 104 -0.60 0.26 7.94
C ARG A 104 0.06 0.14 9.31
N GLU A 105 0.81 1.15 9.73
CA GLU A 105 1.52 1.11 11.02
C GLU A 105 0.56 1.00 12.22
N VAL A 106 -0.60 1.66 12.15
CA VAL A 106 -1.64 1.54 13.17
C VAL A 106 -2.26 0.14 13.18
N GLU A 107 -2.46 -0.46 12.01
CA GLU A 107 -3.00 -1.83 11.93
C GLU A 107 -1.97 -2.87 12.39
N GLU A 108 -0.69 -2.72 12.01
CA GLU A 108 0.40 -3.56 12.51
C GLU A 108 0.50 -3.46 14.04
N LEU A 109 0.41 -2.25 14.60
CA LEU A 109 0.37 -2.07 16.05
C LEU A 109 -0.87 -2.75 16.67
N ASN A 110 -2.04 -2.64 16.03
CA ASN A 110 -3.26 -3.28 16.48
C ASN A 110 -3.19 -4.83 16.44
N HIS A 111 -2.39 -5.40 15.54
CA HIS A 111 -2.13 -6.84 15.49
C HIS A 111 -1.19 -7.30 16.62
N ILE A 112 -0.35 -6.42 17.15
CA ILE A 112 0.55 -6.71 18.29
C ILE A 112 -0.20 -6.52 19.61
N VAL A 113 -0.89 -5.39 19.75
CA VAL A 113 -1.67 -5.00 20.93
C VAL A 113 -3.07 -4.62 20.51
N ALA A 114 -4.10 -5.21 21.12
CA ALA A 114 -5.48 -4.87 20.80
C ALA A 114 -5.77 -3.40 21.19
N LEU A 115 -5.98 -2.54 20.18
CA LEU A 115 -6.25 -1.12 20.38
C LEU A 115 -7.75 -0.82 20.36
N HIS A 116 -8.21 0.01 21.30
CA HIS A 116 -9.55 0.58 21.23
C HIS A 116 -9.68 1.57 20.06
N LYS A 117 -10.91 1.81 19.60
CA LYS A 117 -11.17 2.71 18.45
C LYS A 117 -10.57 4.10 18.64
N ASP A 118 -10.70 4.68 19.82
CA ASP A 118 -10.18 6.03 20.12
C ASP A 118 -8.65 6.05 20.19
N GLN A 119 -8.03 4.96 20.65
CA GLN A 119 -6.58 4.79 20.60
C GLN A 119 -6.10 4.67 19.15
N LYS A 120 -6.78 3.87 18.31
CA LYS A 120 -6.44 3.75 16.87
C LYS A 120 -6.45 5.12 16.19
N GLN A 121 -7.47 5.94 16.47
CA GLN A 121 -7.55 7.30 15.92
C GLN A 121 -6.41 8.19 16.46
N SER A 122 -6.13 8.13 17.76
CA SER A 122 -5.04 8.90 18.38
C SER A 122 -3.66 8.52 17.82
N PHE A 123 -3.40 7.22 17.62
CA PHE A 123 -2.20 6.75 16.94
C PHE A 123 -2.15 7.23 15.50
N TYR A 124 -3.25 7.10 14.76
CA TYR A 124 -3.32 7.57 13.38
C TYR A 124 -2.98 9.07 13.28
N ASP A 125 -3.59 9.91 14.09
CA ASP A 125 -3.38 11.37 14.03
C ASP A 125 -1.95 11.78 14.41
N THR A 126 -1.37 11.14 15.42
CA THR A 126 0.01 11.42 15.86
C THR A 126 1.05 10.86 14.89
N TYR A 127 0.89 9.62 14.42
CA TYR A 127 1.78 9.02 13.42
C TYR A 127 1.70 9.74 12.07
N LYS A 128 0.52 10.23 11.67
CA LYS A 128 0.35 11.01 10.43
C LYS A 128 1.29 12.21 10.38
N ILE A 129 1.51 12.92 11.47
CA ILE A 129 2.44 14.08 11.52
C ILE A 129 3.88 13.63 11.30
N VAL A 130 4.30 12.56 11.97
CA VAL A 130 5.65 11.99 11.83
C VAL A 130 5.87 11.47 10.41
N ASN A 131 4.92 10.69 9.90
CA ASN A 131 4.98 10.09 8.58
C ASN A 131 4.91 11.13 7.46
N TYR A 132 4.20 12.24 7.65
CA TYR A 132 4.19 13.33 6.67
C TYR A 132 5.60 13.89 6.47
N THR A 133 6.32 14.16 7.57
CA THR A 133 7.70 14.65 7.53
C THR A 133 8.62 13.64 6.83
N LEU A 134 8.49 12.36 7.17
CA LEU A 134 9.27 11.28 6.55
C LEU A 134 9.00 11.16 5.05
N MET A 135 7.73 11.19 4.62
CA MET A 135 7.35 11.05 3.21
C MET A 135 7.75 12.28 2.39
N LYS A 136 7.68 13.47 2.98
CA LYS A 136 8.19 14.70 2.36
C LYS A 136 9.68 14.61 2.11
N ASP A 137 10.47 14.27 3.14
CA ASP A 137 11.93 14.16 2.99
C ASP A 137 12.34 13.02 2.05
N LYS A 138 11.61 11.91 2.05
CA LYS A 138 11.80 10.82 1.07
C LYS A 138 11.63 11.33 -0.36
N LYS A 139 10.62 12.17 -0.59
CA LYS A 139 10.32 12.74 -1.92
C LYS A 139 11.34 13.80 -2.33
N ASP A 140 11.84 14.59 -1.39
CA ASP A 140 12.76 15.72 -1.67
C ASP A 140 14.22 15.29 -1.82
N TYR A 141 14.67 14.31 -1.04
CA TYR A 141 16.08 13.94 -0.97
C TYR A 141 16.35 12.49 -1.39
N GLY A 142 15.32 11.64 -1.46
CA GLY A 142 15.46 10.21 -1.73
C GLY A 142 15.81 9.38 -0.49
N ARG A 143 15.42 8.10 -0.51
CA ARG A 143 15.53 7.16 0.63
C ARG A 143 16.96 6.87 1.11
N TYR A 144 17.96 7.14 0.28
CA TYR A 144 19.37 6.89 0.59
C TYR A 144 20.14 8.16 0.96
N SER A 145 19.46 9.31 1.03
CA SER A 145 20.11 10.55 1.45
C SER A 145 20.33 10.60 2.96
N ASP A 146 21.44 11.21 3.38
CA ASP A 146 21.74 11.46 4.79
C ASP A 146 20.61 12.23 5.49
N LYS A 147 19.95 13.14 4.76
CA LYS A 147 18.84 13.92 5.29
C LYS A 147 17.62 13.05 5.58
N TYR A 148 17.24 12.17 4.65
CA TYR A 148 16.17 11.20 4.90
C TYR A 148 16.52 10.24 6.04
N ILE A 149 17.75 9.70 6.07
CA ILE A 149 18.18 8.75 7.11
C ILE A 149 18.09 9.38 8.51
N LYS A 150 18.50 10.65 8.66
CA LYS A 150 18.35 11.38 9.94
C LYS A 150 16.89 11.56 10.32
N THR A 151 16.03 11.91 9.37
CA THR A 151 14.58 12.05 9.60
C THR A 151 13.94 10.71 9.98
N ASP A 152 14.36 9.61 9.35
CA ASP A 152 13.89 8.25 9.65
C ASP A 152 14.25 7.82 11.08
N GLN A 153 15.51 8.01 11.50
CA GLN A 153 15.94 7.76 12.87
C GLN A 153 15.16 8.58 13.90
N SER A 154 14.93 9.86 13.60
CA SER A 154 14.13 10.75 14.45
C SER A 154 12.67 10.31 14.52
N ALA A 155 12.11 9.85 13.39
CA ALA A 155 10.74 9.34 13.31
C ALA A 155 10.56 8.06 14.15
N ILE A 156 11.54 7.15 14.12
CA ILE A 156 11.53 5.93 14.97
C ILE A 156 11.48 6.30 16.45
N ALA A 157 12.35 7.21 16.89
CA ALA A 157 12.38 7.67 18.28
C ALA A 157 11.03 8.33 18.67
N ARG A 158 10.51 9.21 17.82
CA ARG A 158 9.24 9.89 18.08
C ARG A 158 8.05 8.94 18.13
N LYS A 159 7.99 7.93 17.26
CA LYS A 159 6.95 6.90 17.31
C LYS A 159 7.01 6.08 18.59
N LYS A 160 8.22 5.76 19.09
CA LYS A 160 8.39 5.09 20.38
C LYS A 160 7.84 5.93 21.56
N GLU A 161 8.08 7.24 21.54
CA GLU A 161 7.48 8.15 22.52
C GLU A 161 5.95 8.12 22.46
N ILE A 162 5.36 8.21 21.26
CA ILE A 162 3.91 8.16 21.06
C ILE A 162 3.32 6.83 21.59
N ILE A 163 3.98 5.70 21.34
CA ILE A 163 3.58 4.39 21.90
C ILE A 163 3.58 4.45 23.42
N ASN A 164 4.64 4.99 24.02
CA ASN A 164 4.74 5.13 25.47
C ASN A 164 3.67 6.06 26.06
N ASP A 165 3.22 7.05 25.30
CA ASP A 165 2.19 7.98 25.76
C ASP A 165 0.77 7.41 25.63
N LEU A 166 0.49 6.64 24.58
CA LEU A 166 -0.88 6.22 24.22
C LEU A 166 -1.26 4.80 24.68
N LEU A 167 -0.29 3.91 24.92
CA LEU A 167 -0.57 2.58 25.44
C LEU A 167 -0.78 2.62 26.96
N ILE A 168 -1.72 1.81 27.45
CA ILE A 168 -1.84 1.53 28.89
C ILE A 168 -0.77 0.52 29.33
N ALA A 169 -0.56 0.37 30.65
CA ALA A 169 0.51 -0.48 31.19
C ALA A 169 0.49 -1.93 30.66
N GLU A 170 -0.69 -2.57 30.64
CA GLU A 170 -0.86 -3.94 30.12
C GLU A 170 -0.54 -4.06 28.63
N GLN A 171 -0.93 -3.05 27.83
CA GLN A 171 -0.61 -2.99 26.41
C GLN A 171 0.89 -2.80 26.19
N LYS A 172 1.57 -1.99 27.00
CA LYS A 172 3.03 -1.80 26.92
C LYS A 172 3.78 -3.10 27.21
N GLU A 173 3.38 -3.84 28.23
CA GLU A 173 3.98 -5.14 28.55
C GLU A 173 3.84 -6.14 27.39
N THR A 174 2.66 -6.18 26.77
CA THR A 174 2.41 -7.02 25.59
C THR A 174 3.30 -6.60 24.41
N TYR A 175 3.39 -5.29 24.16
CA TYR A 175 4.23 -4.72 23.11
C TYR A 175 5.72 -5.06 23.32
N ASP A 176 6.24 -4.82 24.52
CA ASP A 176 7.65 -5.09 24.85
C ASP A 176 7.98 -6.59 24.76
N THR A 177 7.07 -7.46 25.23
CA THR A 177 7.21 -8.92 25.12
C THR A 177 7.31 -9.37 23.67
N TYR A 178 6.45 -8.84 22.80
CA TYR A 178 6.49 -9.14 21.37
C TYR A 178 7.85 -8.78 20.74
N PHE A 179 8.41 -7.62 21.07
CA PHE A 179 9.70 -7.20 20.54
C PHE A 179 10.88 -8.00 21.10
N GLU A 180 10.85 -8.37 22.38
CA GLU A 180 11.87 -9.26 22.96
C GLU A 180 11.85 -10.64 22.32
N ASP A 181 10.67 -11.19 22.02
CA ASP A 181 10.55 -12.47 21.32
C ASP A 181 11.02 -12.39 19.87
N LEU A 182 10.76 -11.29 19.17
CA LEU A 182 11.33 -11.05 17.84
C LEU A 182 12.87 -11.00 17.87
N LYS A 183 13.47 -10.31 18.85
CA LYS A 183 14.93 -10.27 19.00
C LYS A 183 15.51 -11.66 19.25
N LYS A 184 14.89 -12.46 20.13
CA LYS A 184 15.29 -13.85 20.39
C LYS A 184 15.22 -14.71 19.12
N ARG A 185 14.13 -14.60 18.36
CA ARG A 185 13.96 -15.33 17.08
C ARG A 185 15.01 -14.92 16.06
N LYS A 186 15.30 -13.62 15.94
CA LYS A 186 16.36 -13.12 15.05
C LYS A 186 17.73 -13.67 15.43
N ASN A 187 18.07 -13.63 16.72
CA ASN A 187 19.34 -14.14 17.24
C ASN A 187 19.48 -15.67 17.05
N ASN A 188 18.38 -16.42 17.18
CA ASN A 188 18.34 -17.85 16.94
C ASN A 188 18.39 -18.20 15.43
N ALA A 189 17.80 -17.37 14.58
CA ALA A 189 17.86 -17.53 13.12
C ALA A 189 19.26 -17.24 12.54
N THR A 190 20.02 -16.31 13.15
CA THR A 190 21.44 -16.10 12.82
C THR A 190 22.33 -17.32 13.08
N PHE A 191 21.84 -18.36 13.76
CA PHE A 191 22.57 -19.63 13.92
C PHE A 191 22.33 -20.62 12.77
N HIS A 192 21.42 -20.33 11.82
CA HIS A 192 21.04 -21.24 10.73
C HIS A 192 20.83 -20.61 9.34
N ALA A 193 21.11 -19.33 9.13
CA ALA A 193 20.99 -18.71 7.81
C ALA A 193 22.37 -18.55 7.15
N THR A 194 22.74 -19.52 6.31
CA THR A 194 23.60 -19.29 5.14
C THR A 194 22.89 -18.31 4.20
N GLU A 195 23.70 -17.45 3.58
CA GLU A 195 23.32 -16.47 2.55
C GLU A 195 22.34 -17.04 1.52
N GLU A 196 21.06 -16.66 1.61
CA GLU A 196 20.18 -16.67 0.44
C GLU A 196 18.97 -15.74 0.67
N GLU A 197 18.84 -14.79 -0.25
CA GLU A 197 17.62 -14.05 -0.61
C GLU A 197 17.11 -12.92 0.30
N ASP A 198 17.95 -11.89 0.50
CA ASP A 198 17.45 -10.51 0.55
C ASP A 198 17.23 -10.01 -0.89
N VAL A 199 16.11 -10.43 -1.50
CA VAL A 199 15.57 -9.67 -2.64
C VAL A 199 14.98 -8.40 -2.05
N GLU A 200 15.78 -7.34 -2.04
CA GLU A 200 15.38 -5.99 -1.66
C GLU A 200 14.21 -5.57 -2.57
N ILE A 201 12.97 -5.79 -2.09
CA ILE A 201 11.77 -5.28 -2.73
C ILE A 201 11.82 -3.78 -2.55
N ASP A 202 12.34 -3.13 -3.59
CA ASP A 202 12.43 -1.68 -3.72
C ASP A 202 11.11 -1.05 -3.25
N GLY A 203 11.22 -0.13 -2.29
CA GLY A 203 10.18 0.33 -1.34
C GLY A 203 8.94 1.03 -1.91
N TYR A 204 8.42 0.57 -3.06
CA TYR A 204 7.01 0.50 -3.33
C TYR A 204 6.40 -0.60 -2.47
N ASN A 205 6.30 -0.35 -1.15
CA ASN A 205 5.29 -1.04 -0.36
C ASN A 205 3.97 -0.79 -1.09
N ILE A 206 3.43 -1.84 -1.71
CA ILE A 206 2.11 -1.91 -2.31
C ILE A 206 1.14 -1.78 -1.15
N LEU A 207 0.96 -0.56 -0.67
CA LEU A 207 -0.03 -0.23 0.33
C LEU A 207 -1.35 -0.03 -0.43
N GLU A 208 -1.95 -1.14 -0.83
CA GLU A 208 -3.40 -1.14 -1.02
C GLU A 208 -4.06 -1.05 0.36
N PRO A 209 -5.27 -0.49 0.48
CA PRO A 209 -6.06 -0.60 1.69
C PRO A 209 -6.24 -2.07 2.08
N ILE A 210 -6.10 -2.37 3.36
CA ILE A 210 -6.47 -3.68 3.91
C ILE A 210 -8.00 -3.77 3.84
N GLY A 211 -8.51 -4.58 2.91
CA GLY A 211 -9.95 -4.91 2.81
C GLY A 211 -10.71 -4.18 1.70
N PHE A 212 -10.55 -4.64 0.47
CA PHE A 212 -11.55 -4.53 -0.60
C PHE A 212 -11.88 -5.92 -1.14
#